data_AF-A0AAJ7RBT9-F1
#
_entry.id   AF-A0AAJ7RBT9-F1
#
_cell.length_a   1.000
_cell.length_b   1.000
_cell.length_c   1.000
_cell.angle_alpha   90.00
_cell.angle_beta   90.00
_cell.angle_gamma   90.00
#
_symmetry.space_group_name_H-M   'P 1'
#
loop_
_entity.id
_entity.type
_entity.pdbx_description
1 polymer ?
#
loop_
_entity_poly.entity_id
_entity_poly.type
_entity_poly.pdbx_seq_one_letter_code
_entity_poly.pdbx_strand_id
1 'polypeptide(L)'
;MVPGLDSAPLAASRRNPGQRVFPMSTKYSFDSKLSPAYELIYIEQCVAIAICSISNVSIDCFLFLLVLHVCGQLTILSRLIERYHESQDENLLELGTRCRCFRCIVENHVRLTRFMNLVESSFNGLILWQFLNNTVLFCVHGYHIVMDVNAQDTISVLLFVTVLIAIAFDFFIYCYVGEAIISKVCIVTIQLFNYCIPLSNALATFVIT
;
A
#
# COMPACT_ATOMS: atom_id res chain seq x y z
N MET A 1 2.86 50.69 -18.09
CA MET A 1 3.59 51.44 -17.05
C MET A 1 3.54 50.58 -15.80
N VAL A 2 4.55 49.74 -15.62
CA VAL A 2 4.67 48.79 -14.51
C VAL A 2 5.71 49.36 -13.56
N PRO A 3 5.34 49.66 -12.30
CA PRO A 3 6.33 49.83 -11.25
C PRO A 3 6.06 48.89 -10.07
N GLY A 4 7.12 48.22 -9.59
CA GLY A 4 7.15 47.66 -8.23
C GLY A 4 7.41 46.16 -8.11
N LEU A 5 8.49 45.67 -8.73
CA LEU A 5 9.13 44.42 -8.35
C LEU A 5 9.92 44.67 -7.05
N ASP A 6 9.25 44.59 -5.90
CA ASP A 6 9.94 44.44 -4.61
C ASP A 6 9.90 42.96 -4.22
N SER A 7 11.03 42.33 -4.47
CA SER A 7 11.47 41.05 -3.93
C SER A 7 11.18 40.96 -2.43
N ALA A 8 10.08 40.31 -2.05
CA ALA A 8 9.91 39.78 -0.71
C ALA A 8 10.92 38.63 -0.54
N PRO A 9 11.96 38.76 0.31
CA PRO A 9 12.83 37.64 0.60
C PRO A 9 11.99 36.57 1.27
N LEU A 10 12.25 35.31 0.94
CA LEU A 10 11.86 34.15 1.74
C LEU A 10 12.37 34.36 3.17
N ALA A 11 11.54 34.99 3.98
CA ALA A 11 11.83 35.25 5.37
C ALA A 11 11.77 33.90 6.07
N ALA A 12 12.96 33.32 6.26
CA ALA A 12 13.23 32.35 7.30
C ALA A 12 12.39 32.72 8.53
N SER A 13 11.56 31.79 8.97
CA SER A 13 10.69 31.92 10.13
C SER A 13 11.54 32.15 11.39
N ARG A 14 11.98 33.39 11.61
CA ARG A 14 12.44 33.85 12.92
C ARG A 14 11.23 33.79 13.84
N ARG A 15 11.13 32.69 14.60
CA ARG A 15 10.15 32.58 15.70
C ARG A 15 10.43 33.70 16.70
N ASN A 16 9.54 34.68 16.76
CA ASN A 16 9.57 35.67 17.83
C ASN A 16 9.22 34.98 19.15
N PRO A 17 10.06 35.10 20.21
CA PRO A 17 9.74 34.53 21.51
C PRO A 17 8.47 35.20 22.06
N GLY A 18 7.38 34.45 22.13
CA GLY A 18 6.05 34.90 22.57
C GLY A 18 4.92 34.72 21.56
N GLN A 19 5.20 34.35 20.31
CA GLN A 19 4.14 34.14 19.31
C GLN A 19 3.50 32.76 19.44
N ARG A 20 2.23 32.73 19.87
CA ARG A 20 1.38 31.54 19.89
C ARG A 20 1.12 31.07 18.46
N VAL A 21 1.54 29.85 18.14
CA VAL A 21 1.43 29.22 16.81
C VAL A 21 0.69 27.90 16.92
N PHE A 22 -0.26 27.71 16.02
CA PHE A 22 -1.02 26.47 15.92
C PHE A 22 -0.24 25.39 15.16
N PRO A 23 -0.44 24.10 15.48
CA PRO A 23 0.15 22.98 14.74
C PRO A 23 -0.17 23.00 13.24
N MET A 24 -1.41 23.37 12.88
CA MET A 24 -1.79 23.64 11.49
C MET A 24 -2.10 25.12 11.27
N SER A 25 -1.61 25.67 10.16
CA SER A 25 -1.93 27.03 9.73
C SER A 25 -3.40 27.10 9.32
N THR A 26 -4.25 27.57 10.22
CA THR A 26 -5.71 27.62 10.08
C THR A 26 -6.20 29.04 10.42
N LYS A 27 -7.14 29.55 9.62
CA LYS A 27 -7.75 30.86 9.84
C LYS A 27 -9.10 30.67 10.53
N TYR A 28 -9.27 31.32 11.67
CA TYR A 28 -10.53 31.34 12.42
C TYR A 28 -11.20 32.70 12.27
N SER A 29 -12.53 32.74 12.22
CA SER A 29 -13.35 33.96 12.10
C SER A 29 -13.45 34.76 13.41
N PHE A 30 -12.95 34.20 14.51
CA PHE A 30 -12.90 34.81 15.84
C PHE A 30 -11.46 34.86 16.35
N ASP A 31 -11.23 35.61 17.43
CA ASP A 31 -9.92 35.80 18.06
C ASP A 31 -9.40 34.51 18.74
N SER A 32 -8.93 33.57 17.93
CA SER A 32 -8.45 32.24 18.33
C SER A 32 -7.15 32.26 19.14
N LYS A 33 -6.45 33.40 19.21
CA LYS A 33 -5.18 33.54 19.94
C LYS A 33 -5.35 33.94 21.40
N LEU A 34 -6.56 34.34 21.83
CA LEU A 34 -6.87 34.64 23.23
C LEU A 34 -7.10 33.34 24.04
N SER A 35 -6.69 33.36 25.32
CA SER A 35 -7.04 32.30 26.27
C SER A 35 -8.50 32.48 26.72
N PRO A 36 -9.31 31.42 26.83
CA PRO A 36 -8.97 29.99 26.75
C PRO A 36 -9.10 29.35 25.34
N ALA A 37 -9.60 30.08 24.34
CA ALA A 37 -9.88 29.54 23.00
C ALA A 37 -8.64 28.94 22.32
N TYR A 38 -7.47 29.56 22.49
CA TYR A 38 -6.20 29.06 21.95
C TYR A 38 -5.88 27.64 22.44
N GLU A 39 -6.01 27.38 23.73
CA GLU A 39 -5.66 26.09 24.34
C GLU A 39 -6.62 24.99 23.86
N LEU A 40 -7.92 25.32 23.78
CA LEU A 40 -8.93 24.38 23.28
C LEU A 40 -8.67 24.00 21.82
N ILE A 41 -8.44 24.99 20.95
CA ILE A 41 -8.15 24.77 19.52
C ILE A 41 -6.82 24.01 19.34
N TYR A 42 -5.82 24.31 20.16
CA TYR A 42 -4.54 23.62 20.11
C TYR A 42 -4.72 22.12 20.41
N ILE A 43 -5.46 21.80 21.48
CA ILE A 43 -5.77 20.40 21.84
C ILE A 43 -6.59 19.73 20.74
N GLU A 44 -7.62 20.41 20.23
CA GLU A 44 -8.45 19.92 19.13
C GLU A 44 -7.60 19.56 17.90
N GLN A 45 -6.72 20.47 17.46
CA GLN A 45 -5.84 20.23 16.32
C GLN A 45 -4.89 19.05 16.57
N CYS A 46 -4.29 18.94 17.76
CA CYS A 46 -3.43 17.82 18.09
C CYS A 46 -4.17 16.48 18.03
N VAL A 47 -5.39 16.43 18.59
CA VAL A 47 -6.24 15.23 18.56
C VAL A 47 -6.65 14.89 17.12
N ALA A 48 -7.04 15.88 16.33
CA ALA A 48 -7.40 15.69 14.93
C ALA A 48 -6.22 15.14 14.12
N ILE A 49 -5.02 15.72 14.27
CA ILE A 49 -3.80 15.24 13.61
C ILE A 49 -3.53 13.78 14.00
N ALA A 50 -3.60 13.46 15.29
CA ALA A 50 -3.34 12.11 15.77
C ALA A 50 -4.33 11.10 15.17
N ILE A 51 -5.64 11.40 15.21
CA ILE A 51 -6.68 10.53 14.66
C ILE A 51 -6.50 10.34 13.15
N CYS A 52 -6.27 11.42 12.39
CA CYS A 52 -6.05 11.34 10.95
C CYS A 52 -4.81 10.50 10.62
N SER A 53 -3.71 10.70 11.36
CA SER A 53 -2.46 9.97 11.13
C SER A 53 -2.61 8.48 11.42
N ILE A 54 -3.21 8.13 12.57
CA ILE A 54 -3.47 6.73 12.94
C ILE A 54 -4.40 6.07 11.93
N SER A 55 -5.45 6.77 11.49
CA SER A 55 -6.40 6.25 10.51
C SER A 55 -5.72 5.95 9.18
N ASN A 56 -4.86 6.86 8.70
CA ASN A 56 -4.11 6.65 7.45
C ASN A 56 -3.20 5.43 7.55
N VAL A 57 -2.37 5.35 8.60
CA VAL A 57 -1.48 4.20 8.83
C VAL A 57 -2.29 2.90 8.96
N SER A 58 -3.45 2.93 9.60
CA SER A 58 -4.30 1.75 9.76
C SER A 58 -4.84 1.23 8.43
N ILE A 59 -5.22 2.12 7.51
CA ILE A 59 -5.68 1.76 6.16
C ILE A 59 -4.55 1.07 5.39
N ASP A 60 -3.34 1.64 5.41
CA ASP A 60 -2.16 1.10 4.74
C ASP A 60 -1.81 -0.30 5.31
N CYS A 61 -1.72 -0.42 6.64
CA CYS A 61 -1.46 -1.69 7.31
C CYS A 61 -2.52 -2.74 6.98
N PHE A 62 -3.80 -2.35 6.96
CA PHE A 62 -4.88 -3.27 6.62
C PHE A 62 -4.76 -3.77 5.18
N LEU A 63 -4.48 -2.89 4.22
CA LEU A 63 -4.23 -3.28 2.83
C LEU A 63 -3.05 -4.28 2.72
N PHE A 64 -1.92 -3.98 3.35
CA PHE A 64 -0.77 -4.89 3.36
C PHE A 64 -1.10 -6.25 3.98
N LEU A 65 -1.85 -6.27 5.08
CA LEU A 65 -2.28 -7.52 5.71
C LEU A 65 -3.18 -8.35 4.80
N LEU A 66 -4.16 -7.72 4.12
CA LEU A 66 -5.03 -8.43 3.17
C LEU A 66 -4.24 -9.04 2.02
N VAL A 67 -3.30 -8.27 1.47
CA VAL A 67 -2.43 -8.72 0.38
C VAL A 67 -1.53 -9.88 0.83
N LEU A 68 -0.84 -9.75 1.96
CA LEU A 68 0.03 -10.80 2.48
C LEU A 68 -0.76 -12.06 2.82
N HIS A 69 -1.98 -11.90 3.36
CA HIS A 69 -2.88 -13.01 3.61
C HIS A 69 -3.22 -13.75 2.30
N VAL A 70 -3.55 -13.02 1.22
CA VAL A 70 -3.78 -13.61 -0.11
C VAL A 70 -2.54 -14.34 -0.62
N CYS A 71 -1.37 -13.73 -0.55
CA CYS A 71 -0.11 -14.38 -0.95
C CYS A 71 0.15 -15.68 -0.17
N GLY A 72 -0.19 -15.70 1.12
CA GLY A 72 -0.15 -16.90 1.96
C GLY A 72 -1.11 -17.99 1.48
N GLN A 73 -2.37 -17.61 1.24
CA GLN A 73 -3.40 -18.54 0.73
C GLN A 73 -3.05 -19.10 -0.66
N LEU A 74 -2.49 -18.27 -1.55
CA LEU A 74 -1.99 -18.71 -2.87
C LEU A 74 -0.84 -19.71 -2.73
N THR A 75 0.07 -19.47 -1.78
CA THR A 75 1.20 -20.39 -1.52
C THR A 75 0.71 -21.73 -0.98
N ILE A 76 -0.29 -21.73 -0.10
CA ILE A 76 -0.89 -22.98 0.41
C ILE A 76 -1.58 -23.72 -0.73
N LEU A 77 -2.36 -23.02 -1.56
CA LEU A 77 -3.03 -23.60 -2.72
C LEU A 77 -2.04 -24.22 -3.71
N SER A 78 -0.95 -23.52 -4.00
CA SER A 78 0.12 -24.02 -4.87
C SER A 78 0.71 -25.35 -4.37
N ARG A 79 1.06 -25.43 -3.07
CA ARG A 79 1.55 -26.67 -2.45
C ARG A 79 0.52 -27.80 -2.42
N LEU A 80 -0.76 -27.47 -2.30
CA LEU A 80 -1.84 -28.46 -2.37
C LEU A 80 -1.97 -29.05 -3.78
N ILE A 81 -1.79 -28.23 -4.82
CA ILE A 81 -1.79 -28.69 -6.21
C ILE A 81 -0.58 -29.60 -6.46
N GLU A 82 0.62 -29.21 -6.02
CA GLU A 82 1.84 -30.03 -6.15
C GLU A 82 1.70 -31.41 -5.48
N ARG A 83 1.26 -31.44 -4.22
CA ARG A 83 1.05 -32.71 -3.49
C ARG A 83 -0.02 -33.58 -4.11
N TYR A 84 -1.06 -32.97 -4.69
CA TYR A 84 -2.10 -33.73 -5.38
C TYR A 84 -1.54 -34.37 -6.66
N HIS A 85 -0.68 -33.66 -7.39
CA HIS A 85 -0.02 -34.20 -8.58
C HIS A 85 0.88 -35.41 -8.26
N GLU A 86 1.76 -35.28 -7.26
CA GLU A 86 2.64 -36.38 -6.81
C GLU A 86 1.84 -37.63 -6.40
N SER A 87 0.70 -37.45 -5.72
CA SER A 87 -0.15 -38.57 -5.29
C SER A 87 -0.87 -39.30 -6.44
N GLN A 88 -0.99 -38.66 -7.61
CA GLN A 88 -1.64 -39.27 -8.78
C GLN A 88 -0.67 -40.15 -9.59
N ASP A 89 0.63 -39.82 -9.60
CA ASP A 89 1.68 -40.61 -10.27
C ASP A 89 1.97 -41.95 -9.56
N GLU A 90 1.75 -42.04 -8.24
CA GLU A 90 2.07 -43.25 -7.46
C GLU A 90 0.95 -44.32 -7.40
N ASN A 91 -0.17 -44.20 -8.14
CA ASN A 91 -1.25 -45.20 -8.18
C ASN A 91 -1.76 -45.68 -6.80
N LEU A 92 -1.73 -44.83 -5.77
CA LEU A 92 -2.28 -45.11 -4.43
C LEU A 92 -3.77 -44.71 -4.35
N LEU A 93 -4.55 -45.17 -5.33
CA LEU A 93 -5.96 -44.80 -5.49
C LEU A 93 -6.92 -45.79 -4.81
N GLU A 94 -6.53 -46.35 -3.66
CA GLU A 94 -7.43 -47.12 -2.79
C GLU A 94 -7.06 -46.92 -1.31
N LEU A 95 -7.52 -45.81 -0.68
CA LEU A 95 -8.12 -45.83 0.66
C LEU A 95 -8.56 -44.42 1.11
N GLY A 96 -9.88 -44.23 1.17
CA GLY A 96 -10.52 -43.56 2.33
C GLY A 96 -10.34 -42.05 2.57
N THR A 97 -9.49 -41.31 1.85
CA THR A 97 -9.22 -39.90 2.18
C THR A 97 -9.96 -38.93 1.26
N ARG A 98 -11.30 -39.02 1.28
CA ARG A 98 -12.28 -38.28 0.46
C ARG A 98 -12.27 -36.74 0.62
N CYS A 99 -11.32 -36.17 1.37
CA CYS A 99 -11.30 -34.74 1.74
C CYS A 99 -10.38 -33.83 0.88
N ARG A 100 -9.49 -34.37 0.03
CA ARG A 100 -8.67 -33.57 -0.92
C ARG A 100 -9.11 -33.76 -2.37
N CYS A 101 -10.41 -33.58 -2.63
CA CYS A 101 -10.94 -33.69 -3.98
C CYS A 101 -10.47 -32.48 -4.82
N PHE A 102 -10.13 -32.68 -6.10
CA PHE A 102 -9.81 -31.60 -7.05
C PHE A 102 -10.85 -30.46 -7.02
N ARG A 103 -12.13 -30.81 -6.78
CA ARG A 103 -13.22 -29.85 -6.56
C ARG A 103 -12.93 -28.84 -5.44
N CYS A 104 -12.34 -29.28 -4.32
CA CYS A 104 -12.00 -28.40 -3.18
C CYS A 104 -10.86 -27.42 -3.55
N ILE A 105 -9.91 -27.86 -4.38
CA ILE A 105 -8.81 -27.02 -4.88
C ILE A 105 -9.37 -25.91 -5.77
N VAL A 106 -10.23 -26.28 -6.73
CA VAL A 106 -10.90 -25.32 -7.63
C VAL A 106 -11.79 -24.37 -6.84
N GLU A 107 -12.56 -24.86 -5.88
CA GLU A 107 -13.41 -24.01 -5.04
C GLU A 107 -12.59 -23.00 -4.22
N ASN A 108 -11.45 -23.42 -3.66
CA ASN A 108 -10.55 -22.53 -2.94
C ASN A 108 -9.92 -21.47 -3.87
N HIS A 109 -9.49 -21.87 -5.07
CA HIS A 109 -8.98 -20.95 -6.09
C HIS A 109 -10.02 -19.88 -6.47
N VAL A 110 -11.25 -20.30 -6.78
CA VAL A 110 -12.35 -19.39 -7.14
C VAL A 110 -12.69 -18.43 -5.99
N ARG A 111 -12.73 -18.93 -4.75
CA ARG A 111 -12.95 -18.09 -3.56
C ARG A 111 -11.85 -17.04 -3.40
N LEU A 112 -10.59 -17.43 -3.60
CA LEU A 112 -9.44 -16.53 -3.47
C LEU A 112 -9.41 -15.47 -4.57
N THR A 113 -9.69 -15.85 -5.81
CA THR A 113 -9.83 -14.91 -6.94
C THR A 113 -10.96 -13.91 -6.70
N ARG A 114 -12.11 -14.36 -6.19
CA ARG A 114 -13.22 -13.46 -5.82
C ARG A 114 -12.82 -12.48 -4.71
N PHE A 115 -12.06 -12.96 -3.71
CA PHE A 115 -11.55 -12.11 -2.64
C PHE A 115 -10.56 -11.07 -3.17
N MET A 116 -9.62 -11.45 -4.05
CA MET A 116 -8.70 -10.51 -4.68
C MET A 116 -9.43 -9.43 -5.48
N ASN A 117 -10.44 -9.79 -6.27
CA ASN A 117 -11.25 -8.82 -7.02
C ASN A 117 -11.98 -7.82 -6.10
N LEU A 118 -12.41 -8.27 -4.91
CA LEU A 118 -13.01 -7.38 -3.91
C LEU A 118 -11.97 -6.41 -3.33
N VAL A 119 -10.77 -6.90 -3.01
CA VAL A 119 -9.66 -6.06 -2.53
C VAL A 119 -9.25 -5.05 -3.60
N GLU A 120 -9.08 -5.49 -4.84
CA GLU A 120 -8.74 -4.62 -5.97
C GLU A 120 -9.79 -3.54 -6.16
N SER A 121 -11.08 -3.89 -6.29
CA SER A 121 -12.14 -2.90 -6.46
C SER A 121 -12.27 -1.92 -5.29
N SER A 122 -11.98 -2.35 -4.06
CA SER A 122 -12.06 -1.50 -2.86
C SER A 122 -10.85 -0.57 -2.73
N PHE A 123 -9.66 -1.04 -3.07
CA PHE A 123 -8.40 -0.33 -2.81
C PHE A 123 -7.73 0.26 -4.06
N ASN A 124 -8.19 -0.05 -5.27
CA ASN A 124 -7.60 0.49 -6.51
C ASN A 124 -7.55 2.03 -6.51
N GLY A 125 -8.66 2.68 -6.12
CA GLY A 125 -8.71 4.14 -6.00
C GLY A 125 -7.78 4.68 -4.90
N LEU A 126 -7.68 3.98 -3.77
CA LEU A 126 -6.80 4.35 -2.65
C LEU A 126 -5.32 4.24 -3.05
N ILE A 127 -4.95 3.16 -3.75
CA ILE A 127 -3.60 2.96 -4.28
C ILE A 127 -3.29 4.08 -5.27
N LEU A 128 -4.17 4.36 -6.24
CA LEU A 128 -3.94 5.45 -7.21
C LEU A 128 -3.72 6.80 -6.49
N TRP A 129 -4.56 7.11 -5.51
CA TRP A 129 -4.41 8.29 -4.68
C TRP A 129 -3.06 8.34 -3.96
N GLN A 130 -2.62 7.21 -3.39
CA GLN A 130 -1.33 7.09 -2.71
C GLN A 130 -0.15 7.36 -3.65
N PHE A 131 -0.17 6.83 -4.88
CA PHE A 131 0.87 7.06 -5.88
C PHE A 131 0.95 8.53 -6.31
N LEU A 132 -0.21 9.16 -6.53
CA LEU A 132 -0.27 10.59 -6.86
C LEU A 132 0.24 11.44 -5.68
N ASN A 133 -0.18 11.11 -4.46
CA ASN A 133 0.23 11.82 -3.25
C ASN A 133 1.75 11.74 -3.04
N ASN A 134 2.34 10.55 -3.17
CA ASN A 134 3.77 10.33 -3.06
C ASN A 134 4.55 11.15 -4.11
N THR A 135 4.06 11.18 -5.35
CA THR A 135 4.68 11.98 -6.43
C THR A 135 4.71 13.47 -6.07
N VAL A 136 3.59 14.02 -5.60
CA VAL A 136 3.51 15.44 -5.20
C VAL A 136 4.44 15.72 -4.02
N LEU A 137 4.45 14.85 -3.00
CA LEU A 137 5.33 14.97 -1.85
C LEU A 137 6.82 14.94 -2.25
N PHE A 138 7.20 14.05 -3.16
CA PHE A 138 8.56 13.96 -3.68
C PHE A 138 8.98 15.27 -4.36
N CYS A 139 8.12 15.86 -5.19
CA CYS A 139 8.38 17.14 -5.84
C CYS A 139 8.53 18.28 -4.82
N VAL A 140 7.63 18.36 -3.84
CA VAL A 140 7.66 19.42 -2.81
C VAL A 140 8.90 19.29 -1.92
N HIS A 141 9.22 18.09 -1.45
CA HIS A 141 10.44 17.86 -0.65
C HIS A 141 11.71 18.11 -1.45
N GLY A 142 11.75 17.71 -2.73
CA GLY A 142 12.86 18.03 -3.63
C GLY A 142 13.09 19.54 -3.77
N TYR A 143 12.00 20.32 -3.89
CA TYR A 143 12.08 21.78 -3.90
C TYR A 143 12.61 22.35 -2.57
N HIS A 144 12.12 21.85 -1.42
CA HIS A 144 12.60 22.27 -0.10
C HIS A 144 14.10 22.02 0.09
N ILE A 145 14.61 20.87 -0.36
CA ILE A 145 16.04 20.55 -0.34
C ILE A 145 16.84 21.63 -1.09
N VAL A 146 16.41 22.01 -2.31
CA VAL A 146 17.11 23.04 -3.09
C VAL A 146 17.10 24.41 -2.38
N MET A 147 15.97 24.77 -1.78
CA MET A 147 15.83 26.04 -1.06
C MET A 147 16.72 26.10 0.19
N ASP A 148 16.76 25.03 0.98
CA ASP A 148 17.52 24.98 2.23
C ASP A 148 19.03 24.85 1.99
N VAL A 149 19.43 24.18 0.90
CA VAL A 149 20.83 24.17 0.44
C VAL A 149 21.29 25.60 0.12
N ASN A 150 20.46 26.38 -0.58
CA ASN A 150 20.77 27.77 -0.90
C ASN A 150 20.80 28.67 0.36
N ALA A 151 19.99 28.35 1.37
CA ALA A 151 19.99 29.03 2.66
C ALA A 151 21.14 28.59 3.61
N GLN A 152 21.99 27.64 3.19
CA GLN A 152 23.05 27.03 3.99
C GLN A 152 22.55 26.38 5.30
N ASP A 153 21.29 25.91 5.34
CA ASP A 153 20.72 25.21 6.48
C ASP A 153 20.91 23.69 6.34
N THR A 154 22.10 23.22 6.67
CA THR A 154 22.50 21.80 6.55
C THR A 154 21.60 20.86 7.37
N ILE A 155 21.04 21.30 8.49
CA ILE A 155 20.20 20.47 9.34
C ILE A 155 18.85 20.20 8.65
N SER A 156 18.22 21.25 8.13
CA SER A 156 16.95 21.13 7.39
C SER A 156 17.11 20.29 6.13
N VAL A 157 18.23 20.46 5.40
CA VAL A 157 18.57 19.62 4.24
C VAL A 157 18.68 18.15 4.63
N LEU A 158 19.44 17.81 5.67
CA LEU A 158 19.62 16.43 6.11
C LEU A 158 18.27 15.79 6.51
N LEU A 159 17.42 16.54 7.21
CA LEU A 159 16.09 16.09 7.60
C LEU A 159 15.23 15.80 6.38
N PHE A 160 15.14 16.72 5.42
CA PHE A 160 14.33 16.52 4.22
C PHE A 160 14.85 15.40 3.32
N VAL A 161 16.17 15.23 3.20
CA VAL A 161 16.76 14.09 2.49
C VAL A 161 16.39 12.77 3.18
N THR A 162 16.41 12.72 4.51
CA THR A 162 16.04 11.51 5.26
C THR A 162 14.56 11.16 5.05
N VAL A 163 13.68 12.18 5.06
CA VAL A 163 12.26 12.01 4.75
C VAL A 163 12.05 11.53 3.31
N LEU A 164 12.80 12.07 2.35
CA LEU A 164 12.72 11.64 0.95
C LEU A 164 13.07 10.15 0.78
N ILE A 165 14.12 9.68 1.46
CA ILE A 165 14.51 8.26 1.45
C ILE A 165 13.41 7.39 2.05
N ALA A 166 12.78 7.82 3.15
CA ALA A 166 11.66 7.10 3.76
C ALA A 166 10.46 6.97 2.81
N ILE A 167 10.06 8.07 2.16
CA ILE A 167 8.96 8.09 1.18
C ILE A 167 9.26 7.16 -0.01
N ALA A 168 10.51 7.12 -0.47
CA ALA A 168 10.93 6.23 -1.55
C ALA A 168 10.90 4.76 -1.13
N PHE A 169 11.27 4.45 0.11
CA PHE A 169 11.21 3.10 0.67
C PHE A 169 9.78 2.60 0.81
N ASP A 170 8.86 3.43 1.29
CA ASP A 170 7.44 3.08 1.39
C ASP A 170 6.85 2.75 0.02
N PHE A 171 7.18 3.55 -0.99
CA PHE A 171 6.80 3.30 -2.38
C PHE A 171 7.35 1.97 -2.90
N PHE A 172 8.62 1.69 -2.61
CA PHE A 172 9.25 0.45 -3.00
C PHE A 172 8.54 -0.77 -2.38
N ILE A 173 8.11 -0.68 -1.12
CA ILE A 173 7.33 -1.75 -0.48
C ILE A 173 6.01 -2.00 -1.21
N TYR A 174 5.26 -0.94 -1.56
CA TYR A 174 4.01 -1.07 -2.32
C TYR A 174 4.22 -1.83 -3.64
N CYS A 175 5.25 -1.45 -4.39
CA CYS A 175 5.59 -2.12 -5.65
C CYS A 175 6.04 -3.58 -5.43
N TYR A 176 6.91 -3.83 -4.44
CA TYR A 176 7.39 -5.16 -4.11
C TYR A 176 6.24 -6.11 -3.74
N VAL A 177 5.32 -5.64 -2.91
CA VAL A 177 4.15 -6.40 -2.48
C VAL A 177 3.20 -6.67 -3.65
N GLY A 178 3.01 -5.70 -4.54
CA GLY A 178 2.24 -5.89 -5.79
C GLY A 178 2.83 -6.99 -6.67
N GLU A 179 4.13 -6.91 -6.96
CA GLU A 179 4.84 -7.94 -7.72
C GLU A 179 4.76 -9.33 -7.06
N ALA A 180 4.86 -9.39 -5.73
CA ALA A 180 4.74 -10.64 -5.00
C ALA A 180 3.38 -11.31 -5.21
N ILE A 181 2.27 -10.56 -5.22
CA ILE A 181 0.95 -11.12 -5.53
C ILE A 181 0.91 -11.65 -6.95
N ILE A 182 1.32 -10.81 -7.92
CA ILE A 182 1.25 -11.14 -9.36
C ILE A 182 2.01 -12.43 -9.64
N SER A 183 3.22 -12.55 -9.09
CA SER A 183 4.04 -13.75 -9.19
C SER A 183 3.32 -15.00 -8.65
N LYS A 184 2.71 -14.91 -7.47
CA LYS A 184 1.98 -16.03 -6.84
C LYS A 184 0.74 -16.44 -7.63
N VAL A 185 -0.01 -15.48 -8.15
CA VAL A 185 -1.17 -15.74 -9.02
C VAL A 185 -0.75 -16.43 -10.32
N CYS A 186 0.35 -15.96 -10.92
CA CYS A 186 0.91 -16.54 -12.14
C CYS A 186 1.31 -18.02 -11.94
N ILE A 187 2.05 -18.33 -10.87
CA ILE A 187 2.47 -19.70 -10.53
C ILE A 187 1.26 -20.63 -10.39
N VAL A 188 0.26 -20.25 -9.61
CA VAL A 188 -0.95 -21.06 -9.42
C VAL A 188 -1.69 -21.28 -10.74
N THR A 189 -1.78 -20.26 -11.59
CA THR A 189 -2.44 -20.34 -12.90
C THR A 189 -1.71 -21.31 -13.82
N ILE A 190 -0.38 -21.26 -13.88
CA ILE A 190 0.45 -22.18 -14.67
C ILE A 190 0.31 -23.62 -14.16
N GLN A 191 0.31 -23.84 -12.84
CA GLN A 191 0.14 -25.16 -12.24
C GLN A 191 -1.22 -25.78 -12.60
N LEU A 192 -2.30 -24.99 -12.52
CA LEU A 192 -3.63 -25.43 -12.93
C LEU A 192 -3.71 -25.72 -14.44
N PHE A 193 -3.09 -24.89 -15.28
CA PHE A 193 -3.06 -25.09 -16.72
C PHE A 193 -2.30 -26.37 -17.11
N ASN A 194 -1.12 -26.58 -16.52
CA ASN A 194 -0.31 -27.79 -16.75
C ASN A 194 -1.01 -29.06 -16.27
N TYR A 195 -1.91 -28.97 -15.30
CA TYR A 195 -2.77 -30.08 -14.87
C TYR A 195 -3.96 -30.31 -15.82
N CYS A 196 -4.58 -29.25 -16.33
CA CYS A 196 -5.80 -29.36 -17.13
C CYS A 196 -5.55 -29.89 -18.56
N ILE A 197 -4.38 -29.61 -19.16
CA ILE A 197 -4.00 -30.13 -20.49
C ILE A 197 -3.89 -31.66 -20.53
N PRO A 198 -3.11 -32.34 -19.65
CA PRO A 198 -3.03 -33.80 -19.65
C PRO A 198 -4.35 -34.45 -19.27
N LEU A 199 -5.19 -33.82 -18.44
CA LEU A 199 -6.53 -34.34 -18.13
C LEU A 199 -7.47 -34.26 -19.34
N SER A 200 -7.42 -33.18 -20.12
CA SER A 200 -8.15 -33.04 -21.39
C SER A 200 -7.71 -34.07 -22.44
N ASN A 201 -6.40 -34.28 -22.57
CA ASN A 201 -5.83 -35.28 -23.48
C ASN A 201 -6.11 -36.73 -23.02
N ALA A 202 -6.09 -36.99 -21.71
CA ALA A 202 -6.42 -38.29 -21.14
C ALA A 202 -7.92 -38.62 -21.31
N LEU A 203 -8.82 -37.64 -21.10
CA LEU A 203 -10.25 -37.80 -21.37
C LEU A 203 -10.55 -37.97 -22.88
N ALA A 204 -9.84 -37.27 -23.76
CA ALA A 204 -9.98 -37.45 -25.21
C ALA A 204 -9.55 -38.86 -25.66
N THR A 205 -8.48 -39.41 -25.08
CA THR A 205 -8.03 -40.78 -25.38
C THR A 205 -9.00 -41.84 -24.82
N PHE A 206 -9.64 -41.59 -23.68
CA PHE A 206 -10.59 -42.51 -23.04
C PHE A 206 -11.98 -42.52 -23.71
N VAL A 207 -12.34 -41.49 -24.50
CA VAL A 207 -13.60 -41.43 -25.26
C VAL A 207 -13.46 -42.04 -26.66
N ILE A 208 -12.23 -42.27 -27.13
CA ILE A 208 -11.93 -42.85 -28.46
C ILE A 208 -11.61 -44.36 -28.37
N THR A 209 -11.49 -44.92 -27.16
CA THR A 209 -11.30 -46.36 -26.92
C THR A 209 -12.58 -46.99 -26.38
#